data_AF-A0A5C7BC49-F1
#
_entry.id   AF-A0A5C7BC49-F1
#
_cell.length_a   1.000
_cell.length_b   1.000
_cell.length_c   1.000
_cell.angle_alpha   90.00
_cell.angle_beta   90.00
_cell.angle_gamma   90.00
#
_symmetry.space_group_name_H-M   'P 1'
#
loop_
_entity.id
_entity.type
_entity.pdbx_description
1 polymer ?
#
loop_
_entity_poly.entity_id
_entity_poly.type
_entity_poly.pdbx_seq_one_letter_code
_entity_poly.pdbx_strand_id
1 'polypeptide(L)'
;MRILIGGDIKPTERDVDFFTEGKENIIWGDLAHDFKSADFTIANLETPLIEKETPIQKSGAVFGSPKEILNAVKNVNVSFLNLANNHILDHGIEGLNSTTKALNDYEIDFGGAGGSLDSASTPYRQKIKNKVVSILSYSEHEFNVATRSSGGANPLDIIDFVKKIREINKTSDFIILLYHGGKENYRLPTPKQQKLCKFFLEEGVNMVVCQHSHIGGAYEEHADGVVFYGQGNFVFDPWPIKRNWLYKGFLIDIQINENNAFEYKLIPYVHNSLNSNGVGIRKMTSQESETYLNSISSLSKKMSSSPNFVTDEWGKLSASLEDTYLSVLNGNGRLLRKINEKTGFLKTIYNNKRKLVLKNYLTCETHQEILQTILKRKHLEK
;
A
#
# COMPACT_ATOMS: atom_id res chain seq x y z
N MET A 1 8.99 -3.92 -24.25
CA MET A 1 7.92 -3.04 -23.73
C MET A 1 8.33 -2.62 -22.35
N ARG A 2 8.35 -1.31 -22.07
CA ARG A 2 8.82 -0.74 -20.81
C ARG A 2 7.65 -0.27 -19.96
N ILE A 3 7.52 -0.80 -18.75
CA ILE A 3 6.52 -0.35 -17.75
C ILE A 3 7.27 0.24 -16.56
N LEU A 4 6.84 1.41 -16.08
CA LEU A 4 7.41 2.04 -14.89
C LEU A 4 6.36 2.14 -13.78
N ILE A 5 6.70 1.69 -12.58
CA ILE A 5 5.80 1.70 -11.41
C ILE A 5 6.36 2.60 -10.32
N GLY A 6 5.60 3.64 -9.96
CA GLY A 6 5.78 4.46 -8.78
C GLY A 6 4.90 4.01 -7.61
N GLY A 7 5.22 4.50 -6.42
CA GLY A 7 4.47 4.23 -5.19
C GLY A 7 3.37 5.26 -4.94
N ASP A 8 3.25 5.65 -3.67
CA ASP A 8 2.16 6.45 -3.12
C ASP A 8 2.28 7.94 -3.43
N ILE A 9 1.41 8.46 -4.30
CA ILE A 9 1.22 9.88 -4.59
C ILE A 9 0.21 10.45 -3.60
N LYS A 10 0.66 11.40 -2.78
CA LYS A 10 -0.20 12.20 -1.93
C LYS A 10 0.42 13.59 -1.71
N PRO A 11 -0.10 14.63 -2.39
CA PRO A 11 0.35 15.99 -2.15
C PRO A 11 0.12 16.43 -0.70
N THR A 12 0.96 17.34 -0.27
CA THR A 12 0.94 17.98 1.05
C THR A 12 0.70 19.47 0.88
N GLU A 13 0.47 20.17 1.98
CA GLU A 13 0.37 21.64 1.97
C GLU A 13 1.63 22.32 1.40
N ARG A 14 2.78 21.63 1.40
CA ARG A 14 4.04 22.19 0.89
C ARG A 14 4.16 22.15 -0.62
N ASP A 15 3.48 21.21 -1.28
CA ASP A 15 3.70 20.92 -2.69
C ASP A 15 2.44 20.83 -3.55
N VAL A 16 1.24 20.89 -2.96
CA VAL A 16 -0.03 20.87 -3.70
C VAL A 16 -0.12 21.94 -4.79
N ASP A 17 0.42 23.14 -4.56
CA ASP A 17 0.42 24.22 -5.56
C ASP A 17 1.24 23.83 -6.79
N PHE A 18 2.39 23.17 -6.62
CA PHE A 18 3.17 22.67 -7.75
C PHE A 18 2.43 21.58 -8.52
N PHE A 19 1.64 20.76 -7.84
CA PHE A 19 0.83 19.72 -8.49
C PHE A 19 -0.28 20.35 -9.33
N THR A 20 -1.00 21.30 -8.74
CA THR A 20 -2.12 21.99 -9.39
C THR A 20 -1.67 22.88 -10.55
N GLU A 21 -0.51 23.53 -10.44
CA GLU A 21 0.08 24.32 -11.52
C GLU A 21 0.75 23.46 -12.61
N GLY A 22 0.77 22.12 -12.45
CA GLY A 22 1.38 21.21 -13.41
C GLY A 22 2.89 21.37 -13.52
N LYS A 23 3.59 21.65 -12.40
CA LYS A 23 5.05 21.80 -12.34
C LYS A 23 5.74 20.46 -12.08
N GLU A 24 5.59 19.50 -13.00
CA GLU A 24 6.04 18.12 -12.81
C GLU A 24 7.56 18.00 -12.60
N ASN A 25 8.36 18.89 -13.22
CA ASN A 25 9.82 18.88 -13.05
C ASN A 25 10.27 19.29 -11.64
N ILE A 26 9.43 20.00 -10.86
CA ILE A 26 9.72 20.32 -9.46
C ILE A 26 9.39 19.11 -8.58
N ILE A 27 8.28 18.43 -8.87
CA ILE A 27 7.77 17.34 -8.04
C ILE A 27 8.52 16.03 -8.31
N TRP A 28 8.66 15.63 -9.57
CA TRP A 28 9.35 14.40 -9.99
C TRP A 28 10.85 14.58 -10.25
N GLY A 29 11.31 15.82 -10.36
CA GLY A 29 12.71 16.10 -10.68
C GLY A 29 13.15 15.43 -11.98
N ASP A 30 14.34 14.84 -11.95
CA ASP A 30 14.93 14.07 -13.04
C ASP A 30 14.25 12.71 -13.29
N LEU A 31 13.34 12.26 -12.42
CA LEU A 31 12.52 11.07 -12.68
C LEU A 31 11.36 11.34 -13.64
N ALA A 32 11.01 12.61 -13.89
CA ALA A 32 9.95 12.95 -14.86
C ALA A 32 10.26 12.39 -16.26
N HIS A 33 11.55 12.35 -16.63
CA HIS A 33 11.98 11.78 -17.90
C HIS A 33 11.76 10.26 -17.98
N ASP A 34 11.94 9.51 -16.88
CA ASP A 34 11.73 8.05 -16.90
C ASP A 34 10.28 7.71 -17.17
N PHE A 35 9.35 8.44 -16.56
CA PHE A 35 7.92 8.25 -16.78
C PHE A 35 7.51 8.62 -18.21
N LYS A 36 7.95 9.80 -18.71
CA LYS A 36 7.65 10.25 -20.08
C LYS A 36 8.21 9.32 -21.17
N SER A 37 9.23 8.53 -20.87
CA SER A 37 9.89 7.61 -21.81
C SER A 37 9.45 6.14 -21.69
N ALA A 38 8.59 5.80 -20.72
CA ALA A 38 8.02 4.47 -20.60
C ALA A 38 6.83 4.29 -21.54
N ASP A 39 6.55 3.04 -21.94
CA ASP A 39 5.38 2.73 -22.78
C ASP A 39 4.07 2.80 -21.98
N PHE A 40 4.16 2.55 -20.67
CA PHE A 40 3.05 2.61 -19.73
C PHE A 40 3.57 2.88 -18.33
N THR A 41 2.85 3.67 -17.53
CA THR A 41 3.27 3.97 -16.17
C THR A 41 2.13 3.84 -15.17
N ILE A 42 2.50 3.45 -13.95
CA ILE A 42 1.60 3.10 -12.87
C ILE A 42 2.01 3.88 -11.63
N ALA A 43 1.04 4.37 -10.85
CA ALA A 43 1.27 4.88 -9.50
C ALA A 43 0.06 4.59 -8.59
N ASN A 44 0.21 4.81 -7.28
CA ASN A 44 -0.89 4.74 -6.31
C ASN A 44 -1.37 6.15 -5.98
N LEU A 45 -2.65 6.44 -6.15
CA LEU A 45 -3.24 7.71 -5.72
C LEU A 45 -3.82 7.52 -4.32
N GLU A 46 -3.04 7.85 -3.29
CA GLU A 46 -3.39 7.61 -1.89
C GLU A 46 -4.13 8.80 -1.26
N THR A 47 -4.92 9.51 -2.06
CA THR A 47 -5.73 10.64 -1.61
C THR A 47 -6.97 10.76 -2.50
N PRO A 48 -8.18 10.87 -1.93
CA PRO A 48 -9.36 11.14 -2.74
C PRO A 48 -9.30 12.57 -3.28
N LEU A 49 -9.77 12.74 -4.52
CA LEU A 49 -9.90 14.05 -5.15
C LEU A 49 -11.28 14.63 -4.82
N ILE A 50 -11.30 15.73 -4.08
CA ILE A 50 -12.51 16.29 -3.49
C ILE A 50 -12.73 17.73 -3.94
N GLU A 51 -13.99 18.10 -4.12
CA GLU A 51 -14.41 19.51 -4.31
C GLU A 51 -14.80 20.16 -2.97
N LYS A 52 -15.18 19.35 -1.98
CA LYS A 52 -15.58 19.77 -0.64
C LYS A 52 -15.19 18.71 0.38
N GLU A 53 -14.76 19.15 1.57
CA GLU A 53 -14.49 18.24 2.68
C GLU A 53 -15.78 17.63 3.26
N THR A 54 -15.88 16.31 3.17
CA THR A 54 -16.90 15.47 3.83
C THR A 54 -16.27 14.32 4.65
N PRO A 55 -15.42 14.64 5.64
CA PRO A 55 -14.59 13.65 6.33
C PRO A 55 -15.44 12.58 7.05
N ILE A 56 -15.07 11.31 6.90
CA ILE A 56 -15.67 10.22 7.68
C ILE A 56 -15.08 10.13 9.09
N GLN A 57 -15.82 9.52 10.01
CA GLN A 57 -15.28 9.17 11.31
C GLN A 57 -14.41 7.91 11.19
N LYS A 58 -13.08 8.10 11.15
CA LYS A 58 -12.09 7.02 11.10
C LYS A 58 -10.98 7.19 12.14
N SER A 59 -10.21 6.14 12.35
CA SER A 59 -8.92 6.21 13.03
C SER A 59 -7.82 6.51 12.00
N GLY A 60 -6.85 7.34 12.37
CA GLY A 60 -5.79 7.78 11.46
C GLY A 60 -6.09 9.11 10.76
N ALA A 61 -5.25 9.47 9.80
CA ALA A 61 -5.41 10.71 9.05
C ALA A 61 -6.57 10.63 8.05
N VAL A 62 -7.20 11.78 7.81
CA VAL A 62 -8.15 11.99 6.71
C VAL A 62 -7.41 12.76 5.63
N PHE A 63 -7.35 12.20 4.42
CA PHE A 63 -6.73 12.84 3.26
C PHE A 63 -7.79 13.32 2.27
N GLY A 64 -7.46 14.42 1.58
CA GLY A 64 -8.21 14.97 0.48
C GLY A 64 -7.32 15.90 -0.33
N SER A 65 -7.51 15.95 -1.64
CA SER A 65 -6.75 16.82 -2.53
C SER A 65 -7.65 17.42 -3.62
N PRO A 66 -7.35 18.62 -4.13
CA PRO A 66 -8.09 19.18 -5.27
C PRO A 66 -7.82 18.34 -6.52
N LYS A 67 -8.80 18.21 -7.43
CA LYS A 67 -8.63 17.41 -8.66
C LYS A 67 -7.53 17.95 -9.58
N GLU A 68 -7.23 19.24 -9.48
CA GLU A 68 -6.22 19.93 -10.27
C GLU A 68 -4.81 19.35 -10.05
N ILE A 69 -4.57 18.59 -8.97
CA ILE A 69 -3.30 17.87 -8.80
C ILE A 69 -3.00 16.92 -9.97
N LEU A 70 -4.04 16.51 -10.71
CA LEU A 70 -3.90 15.67 -11.89
C LEU A 70 -3.21 16.39 -13.05
N ASN A 71 -3.05 17.72 -13.02
CA ASN A 71 -2.27 18.46 -14.01
C ASN A 71 -0.81 17.97 -14.06
N ALA A 72 -0.12 17.89 -12.91
CA ALA A 72 1.25 17.36 -12.86
C ALA A 72 1.32 15.85 -13.17
N VAL A 73 0.32 15.08 -12.72
CA VAL A 73 0.21 13.64 -12.97
C VAL A 73 0.07 13.34 -14.47
N LYS A 74 -0.76 14.10 -15.19
CA LYS A 74 -0.93 13.98 -16.64
C LYS A 74 0.32 14.45 -17.40
N ASN A 75 0.95 15.54 -16.95
CA ASN A 75 2.17 16.07 -17.57
C ASN A 75 3.33 15.08 -17.54
N VAL A 76 3.39 14.19 -16.55
CA VAL A 76 4.42 13.15 -16.44
C VAL A 76 3.99 11.83 -17.09
N ASN A 77 2.84 11.78 -17.77
CA ASN A 77 2.32 10.60 -18.47
C ASN A 77 2.01 9.41 -17.54
N VAL A 78 1.45 9.65 -16.35
CA VAL A 78 0.87 8.58 -15.53
C VAL A 78 -0.32 7.95 -16.26
N SER A 79 -0.19 6.69 -16.65
CA SER A 79 -1.20 5.99 -17.46
C SER A 79 -2.29 5.36 -16.60
N PHE A 80 -1.92 4.77 -15.46
CA PHE A 80 -2.85 4.10 -14.55
C PHE A 80 -2.62 4.48 -13.08
N LEU A 81 -3.72 4.72 -12.36
CA LEU A 81 -3.72 4.98 -10.93
C LEU A 81 -4.43 3.88 -10.13
N ASN A 82 -3.72 3.32 -9.15
CA ASN A 82 -4.31 2.44 -8.16
C ASN A 82 -5.13 3.25 -7.15
N LEU A 83 -6.38 2.85 -6.93
CA LEU A 83 -7.28 3.40 -5.91
C LEU A 83 -7.62 2.39 -4.81
N ALA A 84 -7.17 1.13 -4.93
CA ALA A 84 -7.32 0.15 -3.86
C ALA A 84 -6.34 0.47 -2.72
N ASN A 85 -6.66 1.47 -1.92
CA ASN A 85 -5.90 1.88 -0.74
C ASN A 85 -6.84 2.33 0.37
N ASN A 86 -6.33 2.42 1.60
CA ASN A 86 -7.07 2.73 2.83
C ASN A 86 -7.67 4.15 2.87
N HIS A 87 -7.29 5.04 1.94
CA HIS A 87 -7.69 6.46 1.95
C HIS A 87 -8.80 6.82 0.95
N ILE A 88 -9.19 5.93 0.02
CA ILE A 88 -10.16 6.27 -1.03
C ILE A 88 -11.57 6.68 -0.52
N LEU A 89 -11.95 6.27 0.71
CA LEU A 89 -13.21 6.65 1.36
C LEU A 89 -13.05 7.67 2.51
N ASP A 90 -11.92 8.37 2.60
CA ASP A 90 -11.70 9.35 3.66
C ASP A 90 -12.74 10.49 3.67
N HIS A 91 -13.33 10.76 2.50
CA HIS A 91 -14.46 11.67 2.34
C HIS A 91 -15.76 10.98 1.92
N GLY A 92 -15.91 9.71 2.27
CA GLY A 92 -17.10 8.92 2.00
C GLY A 92 -17.33 8.64 0.52
N ILE A 93 -18.58 8.32 0.17
CA ILE A 93 -18.97 7.99 -1.20
C ILE A 93 -18.85 9.21 -2.12
N GLU A 94 -19.04 10.41 -1.58
CA GLU A 94 -18.87 11.68 -2.28
C GLU A 94 -17.42 11.85 -2.75
N GLY A 95 -16.44 11.57 -1.87
CA GLY A 95 -15.02 11.59 -2.22
C GLY A 95 -14.65 10.58 -3.30
N LEU A 96 -15.15 9.35 -3.20
CA LEU A 96 -14.93 8.31 -4.22
C LEU A 96 -15.54 8.70 -5.57
N ASN A 97 -16.78 9.20 -5.59
CA ASN A 97 -17.45 9.61 -6.82
C ASN A 97 -16.74 10.81 -7.46
N SER A 98 -16.34 11.80 -6.67
CA SER A 98 -15.55 12.94 -7.14
C SER A 98 -14.20 12.50 -7.73
N THR A 99 -13.52 11.56 -7.07
CA THR A 99 -12.23 11.00 -7.52
C THR A 99 -12.37 10.30 -8.87
N THR A 100 -13.29 9.34 -8.96
CA THR A 100 -13.49 8.57 -10.21
C THR A 100 -13.99 9.44 -11.35
N LYS A 101 -14.84 10.45 -11.06
CA LYS A 101 -15.24 11.45 -12.06
C LYS A 101 -14.04 12.26 -12.55
N ALA A 102 -13.22 12.79 -11.65
CA ALA A 102 -12.05 13.58 -12.02
C ALA A 102 -11.05 12.79 -12.88
N LEU A 103 -10.81 11.52 -12.55
CA LEU A 103 -9.92 10.66 -13.34
C LEU A 103 -10.46 10.42 -14.75
N ASN A 104 -11.77 10.20 -14.89
CA ASN A 104 -12.41 10.12 -16.21
C ASN A 104 -12.31 11.44 -16.99
N ASP A 105 -12.57 12.58 -16.34
CA ASP A 105 -12.47 13.90 -16.98
C ASP A 105 -11.03 14.21 -17.45
N TYR A 106 -10.03 13.71 -16.72
CA TYR A 106 -8.61 13.84 -17.07
C TYR A 106 -8.10 12.75 -18.01
N GLU A 107 -8.92 11.76 -18.37
CA GLU A 107 -8.56 10.61 -19.20
C GLU A 107 -7.37 9.81 -18.63
N ILE A 108 -7.37 9.60 -17.31
CA ILE A 108 -6.38 8.76 -16.61
C ILE A 108 -7.08 7.47 -16.19
N ASP A 109 -6.55 6.33 -16.63
CA ASP A 109 -7.10 5.04 -16.27
C ASP A 109 -6.89 4.74 -14.78
N PHE A 110 -7.79 3.98 -14.17
CA PHE A 110 -7.71 3.63 -12.77
C PHE A 110 -8.39 2.30 -12.46
N GLY A 111 -8.14 1.76 -11.26
CA GLY A 111 -8.75 0.53 -10.80
C GLY A 111 -8.63 0.32 -9.30
N GLY A 112 -9.33 -0.71 -8.80
CA GLY A 112 -9.26 -1.07 -7.39
C GLY A 112 -10.21 -0.32 -6.46
N ALA A 113 -11.08 0.54 -6.99
CA ALA A 113 -12.19 1.12 -6.26
C ALA A 113 -13.39 1.33 -7.19
N GLY A 114 -14.60 1.34 -6.63
CA GLY A 114 -15.81 1.54 -7.41
C GLY A 114 -17.06 1.65 -6.55
N GLY A 115 -18.21 1.93 -7.17
CA GLY A 115 -19.50 2.09 -6.48
C GLY A 115 -20.09 0.80 -5.87
N SER A 116 -19.45 -0.34 -6.13
CA SER A 116 -19.76 -1.67 -5.58
C SER A 116 -18.52 -2.57 -5.66
N LEU A 117 -18.54 -3.70 -4.95
CA LEU A 117 -17.51 -4.73 -5.02
C LEU A 117 -17.28 -5.25 -6.46
N ASP A 118 -18.34 -5.35 -7.26
CA ASP A 118 -18.24 -5.85 -8.64
C ASP A 118 -17.44 -4.88 -9.53
N SER A 119 -17.76 -3.58 -9.43
CA SER A 119 -16.98 -2.53 -10.11
C SER A 119 -15.56 -2.39 -9.55
N ALA A 120 -15.38 -2.47 -8.23
CA ALA A 120 -14.06 -2.30 -7.59
C ALA A 120 -13.11 -3.46 -7.95
N SER A 121 -13.64 -4.68 -8.09
CA SER A 121 -12.88 -5.90 -8.41
C SER A 121 -12.65 -6.12 -9.91
N THR A 122 -13.06 -5.17 -10.76
CA THR A 122 -12.83 -5.25 -12.20
C THR A 122 -11.34 -5.04 -12.52
N PRO A 123 -10.66 -6.03 -13.13
CA PRO A 123 -9.27 -5.89 -13.55
C PRO A 123 -9.14 -4.84 -14.65
N TYR A 124 -8.12 -4.00 -14.57
CA TYR A 124 -7.74 -3.17 -15.70
C TYR A 124 -6.96 -4.02 -16.70
N ARG A 125 -7.30 -3.91 -17.99
CA ARG A 125 -6.66 -4.69 -19.06
C ARG A 125 -6.41 -3.79 -20.25
N GLN A 126 -5.17 -3.76 -20.72
CA GLN A 126 -4.81 -2.98 -21.88
C GLN A 126 -3.82 -3.73 -22.75
N LYS A 127 -3.98 -3.59 -24.07
CA LYS A 127 -2.96 -4.00 -25.02
C LYS A 127 -1.93 -2.88 -25.15
N ILE A 128 -0.75 -3.08 -24.58
CA ILE A 128 0.38 -2.17 -24.68
C ILE A 128 1.34 -2.76 -25.72
N LYS A 129 1.57 -2.06 -26.82
CA LYS A 129 2.23 -2.61 -28.02
C LYS A 129 1.51 -3.89 -28.48
N ASN A 130 2.18 -5.05 -28.39
CA ASN A 130 1.66 -6.36 -28.80
C ASN A 130 1.37 -7.30 -27.62
N LYS A 131 1.29 -6.77 -26.39
CA LYS A 131 1.13 -7.54 -25.15
C LYS A 131 -0.13 -7.10 -24.41
N VAL A 132 -0.94 -8.05 -23.94
CA VAL A 132 -2.07 -7.77 -23.05
C VAL A 132 -1.58 -7.77 -21.61
N VAL A 133 -1.54 -6.59 -20.99
CA VAL A 133 -1.18 -6.41 -19.59
C VAL A 133 -2.46 -6.30 -18.77
N SER A 134 -2.54 -7.07 -17.69
CA SER A 134 -3.62 -6.97 -16.71
C SER A 134 -3.10 -6.46 -15.38
N ILE A 135 -3.81 -5.49 -14.81
CA ILE A 135 -3.51 -4.91 -13.50
C ILE A 135 -4.66 -5.24 -12.56
N LEU A 136 -4.28 -5.83 -11.43
CA LEU A 136 -5.17 -6.17 -10.35
C LEU A 136 -4.82 -5.29 -9.15
N SER A 137 -5.83 -4.65 -8.59
CA SER A 137 -5.69 -3.70 -7.49
C SER A 137 -6.50 -4.18 -6.30
N TYR A 138 -5.84 -4.42 -5.18
CA TYR A 138 -6.45 -4.93 -3.96
C TYR A 138 -5.88 -4.22 -2.73
N SER A 139 -6.73 -4.00 -1.72
CA SER A 139 -6.32 -3.51 -0.41
C SER A 139 -6.59 -4.55 0.68
N GLU A 140 -5.96 -4.36 1.83
CA GLU A 140 -6.39 -5.01 3.06
C GLU A 140 -7.80 -4.57 3.48
N HIS A 141 -8.43 -5.38 4.33
CA HIS A 141 -9.76 -5.11 4.84
C HIS A 141 -9.71 -4.04 5.94
N GLU A 142 -10.14 -2.84 5.59
CA GLU A 142 -10.31 -1.70 6.50
C GLU A 142 -11.74 -1.12 6.42
N PHE A 143 -11.97 0.04 7.03
CA PHE A 143 -13.30 0.71 7.05
C PHE A 143 -13.73 1.25 5.68
N ASN A 144 -12.85 1.22 4.68
CA ASN A 144 -13.00 1.86 3.38
C ASN A 144 -13.36 0.89 2.23
N VAL A 145 -13.62 -0.39 2.52
CA VAL A 145 -13.79 -1.43 1.48
C VAL A 145 -15.19 -1.46 0.87
N ALA A 146 -15.24 -1.79 -0.42
CA ALA A 146 -16.48 -1.99 -1.15
C ALA A 146 -17.21 -3.25 -0.66
N THR A 147 -18.54 -3.19 -0.68
CA THR A 147 -19.41 -4.34 -0.47
C THR A 147 -20.29 -4.55 -1.70
N ARG A 148 -21.14 -5.57 -1.70
CA ARG A 148 -22.13 -5.76 -2.78
C ARG A 148 -23.04 -4.55 -2.98
N SER A 149 -23.28 -3.76 -1.92
CA SER A 149 -24.24 -2.65 -1.93
C SER A 149 -23.64 -1.29 -1.59
N SER A 150 -22.32 -1.20 -1.40
CA SER A 150 -21.63 0.07 -1.09
C SER A 150 -20.30 0.15 -1.83
N GLY A 151 -19.95 1.36 -2.26
CA GLY A 151 -18.66 1.62 -2.89
C GLY A 151 -17.49 1.63 -1.91
N GLY A 152 -16.27 1.56 -2.43
CA GLY A 152 -15.03 1.57 -1.66
C GLY A 152 -13.86 0.94 -2.41
N ALA A 153 -12.76 0.70 -1.70
CA ALA A 153 -11.61 -0.05 -2.21
C ALA A 153 -11.93 -1.54 -2.38
N ASN A 154 -11.29 -2.20 -3.33
CA ASN A 154 -11.44 -3.63 -3.59
C ASN A 154 -10.70 -4.46 -2.51
N PRO A 155 -11.40 -5.16 -1.61
CA PRO A 155 -10.77 -5.97 -0.59
C PRO A 155 -10.22 -7.29 -1.17
N LEU A 156 -9.10 -7.77 -0.62
CA LEU A 156 -8.57 -9.10 -0.96
C LEU A 156 -9.39 -10.23 -0.31
N ASP A 157 -10.21 -10.92 -1.10
CA ASP A 157 -10.70 -12.27 -0.80
C ASP A 157 -9.89 -13.30 -1.62
N ILE A 158 -9.23 -14.24 -0.93
CA ILE A 158 -8.30 -15.18 -1.57
C ILE A 158 -9.02 -16.12 -2.55
N ILE A 159 -10.24 -16.56 -2.22
CA ILE A 159 -10.99 -17.52 -3.05
C ILE A 159 -11.39 -16.84 -4.36
N ASP A 160 -11.96 -15.64 -4.28
CA ASP A 160 -12.40 -14.92 -5.46
C ASP A 160 -11.20 -14.39 -6.26
N PHE A 161 -10.11 -13.99 -5.60
CA PHE A 161 -8.85 -13.64 -6.24
C PHE A 161 -8.29 -14.78 -7.09
N VAL A 162 -8.16 -15.99 -6.54
CA VAL A 162 -7.62 -17.14 -7.27
C VAL A 162 -8.48 -17.52 -8.47
N LYS A 163 -9.82 -17.51 -8.32
CA LYS A 163 -10.72 -17.72 -9.46
C LYS A 163 -10.50 -16.67 -10.55
N LYS A 164 -10.36 -15.40 -10.16
CA LYS A 164 -10.13 -14.28 -11.07
C LYS A 164 -8.80 -14.43 -11.82
N ILE A 165 -7.72 -14.75 -11.11
CA ILE A 165 -6.40 -14.98 -11.72
C ILE A 165 -6.45 -16.08 -12.77
N ARG A 166 -7.05 -17.23 -12.45
CA ARG A 166 -7.15 -18.37 -13.37
C ARG A 166 -7.91 -18.03 -14.65
N GLU A 167 -8.90 -17.15 -14.59
CA GLU A 167 -9.60 -16.66 -15.79
C GLU A 167 -8.76 -15.67 -16.59
N ILE A 168 -8.14 -14.68 -15.92
CA ILE A 168 -7.34 -13.64 -16.59
C ILE A 168 -6.10 -14.24 -17.27
N ASN A 169 -5.45 -15.19 -16.62
CA ASN A 169 -4.21 -15.82 -17.10
C ASN A 169 -4.38 -16.50 -18.47
N LYS A 170 -5.61 -16.87 -18.85
CA LYS A 170 -5.90 -17.44 -20.19
C LYS A 170 -5.73 -16.43 -21.33
N THR A 171 -5.74 -15.13 -21.03
CA THR A 171 -5.86 -14.06 -22.02
C THR A 171 -4.91 -12.88 -21.76
N SER A 172 -3.95 -13.05 -20.86
CA SER A 172 -3.02 -12.00 -20.48
C SER A 172 -1.59 -12.47 -20.68
N ASP A 173 -0.76 -11.60 -21.24
CA ASP A 173 0.67 -11.84 -21.44
C ASP A 173 1.49 -11.50 -20.19
N PHE A 174 0.98 -10.57 -19.37
CA PHE A 174 1.62 -10.12 -18.14
C PHE A 174 0.60 -9.66 -17.11
N ILE A 175 0.72 -10.11 -15.86
CA ILE A 175 -0.18 -9.77 -14.76
C ILE A 175 0.60 -9.08 -13.65
N ILE A 176 0.17 -7.85 -13.30
CA ILE A 176 0.68 -7.06 -12.19
C ILE A 176 -0.39 -7.02 -11.10
N LEU A 177 -0.03 -7.41 -9.87
CA LEU A 177 -0.84 -7.21 -8.68
C LEU A 177 -0.30 -6.02 -7.89
N LEU A 178 -1.10 -4.96 -7.75
CA LEU A 178 -0.88 -3.87 -6.82
C LEU A 178 -1.65 -4.21 -5.53
N TYR A 179 -0.90 -4.51 -4.46
CA TYR A 179 -1.47 -4.91 -3.17
C TYR A 179 -1.17 -3.87 -2.11
N HIS A 180 -2.17 -3.11 -1.69
CA HIS A 180 -2.03 -2.08 -0.67
C HIS A 180 -2.24 -2.69 0.73
N GLY A 181 -1.15 -3.04 1.39
CA GLY A 181 -1.20 -3.78 2.64
C GLY A 181 0.18 -4.10 3.23
N GLY A 182 0.17 -4.54 4.49
CA GLY A 182 1.39 -4.77 5.27
C GLY A 182 1.59 -3.72 6.35
N LYS A 183 2.69 -3.87 7.13
CA LYS A 183 2.92 -3.00 8.28
C LYS A 183 3.64 -1.71 7.84
N GLU A 184 3.01 -0.56 8.07
CA GLU A 184 3.68 0.75 7.90
C GLU A 184 5.02 0.82 8.64
N ASN A 185 6.01 1.44 8.00
CA ASN A 185 7.37 1.64 8.51
C ASN A 185 8.14 0.33 8.78
N TYR A 186 7.72 -0.79 8.18
CA TYR A 186 8.40 -2.08 8.30
C TYR A 186 8.89 -2.56 6.93
N ARG A 187 10.18 -2.92 6.83
CA ARG A 187 10.82 -3.26 5.55
C ARG A 187 10.61 -4.70 5.09
N LEU A 188 10.10 -5.54 5.98
CA LEU A 188 9.84 -6.95 5.71
C LEU A 188 8.32 -7.19 5.66
N PRO A 189 7.85 -8.22 4.94
CA PRO A 189 6.47 -8.64 5.05
C PRO A 189 6.19 -9.28 6.41
N THR A 190 4.91 -9.41 6.75
CA THR A 190 4.50 -10.40 7.76
C THR A 190 4.67 -11.81 7.19
N PRO A 191 4.85 -12.87 8.02
CA PRO A 191 4.92 -14.25 7.51
C PRO A 191 3.71 -14.65 6.66
N LYS A 192 2.51 -14.16 7.02
CA LYS A 192 1.28 -14.41 6.25
C LYS A 192 1.27 -13.66 4.92
N GLN A 193 1.68 -12.40 4.90
CA GLN A 193 1.80 -11.61 3.67
C GLN A 193 2.82 -12.23 2.72
N GLN A 194 3.98 -12.67 3.24
CA GLN A 194 5.00 -13.35 2.44
C GLN A 194 4.44 -14.61 1.79
N LYS A 195 3.80 -15.47 2.59
CA LYS A 195 3.17 -16.71 2.10
C LYS A 195 2.13 -16.43 1.02
N LEU A 196 1.27 -15.43 1.20
CA LEU A 196 0.25 -15.07 0.23
C LEU A 196 0.84 -14.54 -1.08
N CYS A 197 1.82 -13.63 -1.01
CA CYS A 197 2.40 -13.06 -2.23
C CYS A 197 3.13 -14.12 -3.05
N LYS A 198 3.85 -15.05 -2.40
CA LYS A 198 4.46 -16.21 -3.09
C LYS A 198 3.42 -17.11 -3.74
N PHE A 199 2.32 -17.39 -3.04
CA PHE A 199 1.21 -18.15 -3.59
C PHE A 199 0.56 -17.47 -4.81
N PHE A 200 0.49 -16.14 -4.83
CA PHE A 200 -0.02 -15.41 -6.01
C PHE A 200 0.89 -15.55 -7.22
N LEU A 201 2.21 -15.56 -7.02
CA LEU A 201 3.16 -15.88 -8.10
C LEU A 201 2.96 -17.30 -8.62
N GLU A 202 2.75 -18.27 -7.73
CA GLU A 202 2.45 -19.68 -8.10
C GLU A 202 1.14 -19.83 -8.90
N GLU A 203 0.14 -18.99 -8.65
CA GLU A 203 -1.13 -18.99 -9.40
C GLU A 203 -1.04 -18.22 -10.74
N GLY A 204 0.11 -17.65 -11.09
CA GLY A 204 0.38 -17.05 -12.40
C GLY A 204 0.46 -15.51 -12.43
N VAL A 205 0.57 -14.85 -11.28
CA VAL A 205 0.93 -13.41 -11.25
C VAL A 205 2.42 -13.27 -11.57
N ASN A 206 2.79 -12.38 -12.48
CA ASN A 206 4.20 -12.15 -12.82
C ASN A 206 4.89 -11.23 -11.82
N MET A 207 4.19 -10.20 -11.34
CA MET A 207 4.73 -9.24 -10.39
C MET A 207 3.71 -8.84 -9.34
N VAL A 208 4.10 -8.92 -8.06
CA VAL A 208 3.34 -8.38 -6.93
C VAL A 208 4.08 -7.17 -6.38
N VAL A 209 3.41 -6.02 -6.34
CA VAL A 209 3.95 -4.78 -5.79
C VAL A 209 3.13 -4.40 -4.57
N CYS A 210 3.72 -4.57 -3.39
CA CYS A 210 3.09 -4.12 -2.14
C CYS A 210 3.32 -2.62 -1.95
N GLN A 211 2.23 -1.91 -1.67
CA GLN A 211 2.18 -0.48 -1.34
C GLN A 211 1.65 -0.33 0.10
N HIS A 212 1.54 0.88 0.66
CA HIS A 212 1.18 1.20 2.07
C HIS A 212 2.35 1.30 3.08
N SER A 213 3.44 0.54 2.92
CA SER A 213 4.44 0.49 3.99
C SER A 213 5.22 1.80 4.19
N HIS A 214 5.12 2.74 3.25
CA HIS A 214 5.82 4.04 3.20
C HIS A 214 7.35 3.92 3.28
N ILE A 215 7.92 2.73 3.04
CA ILE A 215 9.35 2.46 3.08
C ILE A 215 9.78 1.49 1.98
N GLY A 216 10.98 1.69 1.43
CA GLY A 216 11.59 0.71 0.52
C GLY A 216 11.88 -0.62 1.23
N GLY A 217 11.09 -1.63 0.89
CA GLY A 217 11.10 -2.96 1.48
C GLY A 217 12.06 -3.93 0.80
N ALA A 218 12.11 -5.16 1.32
CA ALA A 218 12.75 -6.29 0.66
C ALA A 218 11.97 -6.73 -0.60
N TYR A 219 12.61 -7.53 -1.44
CA TYR A 219 11.97 -8.22 -2.55
C TYR A 219 12.33 -9.70 -2.53
N GLU A 220 11.55 -10.53 -3.22
CA GLU A 220 11.93 -11.91 -3.50
C GLU A 220 11.44 -12.35 -4.87
N GLU A 221 12.29 -13.11 -5.55
CA GLU A 221 11.93 -13.87 -6.75
C GLU A 221 11.45 -15.25 -6.31
N HIS A 222 10.35 -15.70 -6.88
CA HIS A 222 9.77 -17.01 -6.61
C HIS A 222 8.99 -17.49 -7.83
N ALA A 223 9.18 -18.76 -8.21
CA ALA A 223 8.77 -19.26 -9.52
C ALA A 223 9.32 -18.36 -10.66
N ASP A 224 8.50 -18.00 -11.63
CA ASP A 224 8.86 -17.09 -12.75
C ASP A 224 8.43 -15.64 -12.48
N GLY A 225 8.30 -15.24 -11.21
CA GLY A 225 7.80 -13.93 -10.81
C GLY A 225 8.56 -13.27 -9.66
N VAL A 226 8.18 -12.05 -9.32
CA VAL A 226 8.82 -11.24 -8.27
C VAL A 226 7.81 -10.51 -7.39
N VAL A 227 8.13 -10.42 -6.09
CA VAL A 227 7.38 -9.61 -5.11
C VAL A 227 8.25 -8.48 -4.58
N PHE A 228 7.70 -7.26 -4.50
CA PHE A 228 8.30 -6.12 -3.79
C PHE A 228 7.45 -5.78 -2.57
N TYR A 229 8.04 -5.75 -1.37
CA TYR A 229 7.33 -5.53 -0.10
C TYR A 229 7.27 -4.05 0.34
N GLY A 230 7.30 -3.12 -0.60
CA GLY A 230 7.23 -1.67 -0.35
C GLY A 230 8.15 -0.86 -1.25
N GLN A 231 7.64 0.25 -1.80
CA GLN A 231 8.38 1.14 -2.70
C GLN A 231 8.87 2.44 -2.04
N GLY A 232 8.38 2.76 -0.84
CA GLY A 232 8.57 4.07 -0.20
C GLY A 232 7.55 5.12 -0.65
N ASN A 233 7.60 6.29 -0.02
CA ASN A 233 6.74 7.43 -0.33
C ASN A 233 7.12 8.06 -1.67
N PHE A 234 6.28 7.95 -2.69
CA PHE A 234 6.58 8.44 -4.03
C PHE A 234 5.86 9.75 -4.30
N VAL A 235 6.56 10.89 -4.21
CA VAL A 235 5.92 12.22 -4.25
C VAL A 235 4.81 12.37 -3.19
N PHE A 236 5.11 11.85 -2.00
CA PHE A 236 4.39 12.05 -0.75
C PHE A 236 5.40 12.52 0.31
N ASP A 237 5.57 13.85 0.45
CA ASP A 237 6.61 14.44 1.29
C ASP A 237 6.35 14.16 2.80
N PRO A 238 7.26 13.43 3.49
CA PRO A 238 7.07 13.10 4.90
C PRO A 238 7.54 14.22 5.86
N TRP A 239 7.93 15.40 5.37
CA TRP A 239 8.31 16.52 6.22
C TRP A 239 7.18 16.89 7.22
N PRO A 240 7.50 17.26 8.49
CA PRO A 240 8.81 17.45 9.10
C PRO A 240 9.33 16.21 9.86
N ILE A 241 8.87 15.01 9.51
CA ILE A 241 9.16 13.80 10.30
C ILE A 241 10.66 13.49 10.23
N LYS A 242 11.32 13.32 11.39
CA LYS A 242 12.77 13.06 11.48
C LYS A 242 13.11 11.57 11.36
N ARG A 243 12.75 10.97 10.22
CA ARG A 243 13.02 9.54 9.91
C ARG A 243 13.54 9.39 8.48
N ASN A 244 14.85 9.32 8.31
CA ASN A 244 15.51 9.38 6.99
C ASN A 244 15.00 8.34 5.98
N TRP A 245 14.51 7.18 6.43
CA TRP A 245 14.01 6.15 5.54
C TRP A 245 12.67 6.49 4.87
N LEU A 246 11.85 7.39 5.46
CA LEU A 246 10.59 7.84 4.85
C LEU A 246 10.82 8.70 3.61
N TYR A 247 11.99 9.32 3.50
CA TYR A 247 12.36 10.19 2.38
C TYR A 247 13.01 9.41 1.23
N LYS A 248 13.09 8.08 1.31
CA LYS A 248 13.81 7.24 0.34
C LYS A 248 12.89 6.16 -0.18
N GLY A 249 12.87 6.00 -1.50
CA GLY A 249 12.13 4.95 -2.17
C GLY A 249 12.78 4.56 -3.48
N PHE A 250 12.06 3.76 -4.26
CA PHE A 250 12.48 3.39 -5.60
C PHE A 250 11.30 3.22 -6.55
N LEU A 251 11.52 3.51 -7.83
CA LEU A 251 10.65 3.05 -8.91
C LEU A 251 11.03 1.64 -9.32
N ILE A 252 10.08 0.91 -9.89
CA ILE A 252 10.31 -0.38 -10.53
C ILE A 252 10.20 -0.17 -12.04
N ASP A 253 11.31 -0.32 -12.76
CA ASP A 253 11.40 -0.24 -14.23
C ASP A 253 11.45 -1.65 -14.80
N ILE A 254 10.44 -2.02 -15.60
CA ILE A 254 10.20 -3.37 -16.09
C ILE A 254 10.37 -3.38 -17.60
N GLN A 255 11.18 -4.31 -18.11
CA GLN A 255 11.35 -4.57 -19.53
C GLN A 255 10.79 -5.94 -19.87
N ILE A 256 9.72 -5.97 -20.67
CA ILE A 256 9.08 -7.20 -21.13
C ILE A 256 9.42 -7.42 -22.60
N ASN A 257 9.96 -8.60 -22.92
CA ASN A 257 10.36 -8.97 -24.27
C ASN A 257 9.23 -9.64 -25.07
N GLU A 258 9.51 -10.04 -26.30
CA GLU A 258 8.52 -10.65 -27.20
C GLU A 258 8.01 -12.03 -26.73
N ASN A 259 8.77 -12.73 -25.89
CA ASN A 259 8.43 -14.04 -25.33
C ASN A 259 7.76 -13.96 -23.95
N ASN A 260 7.31 -12.76 -23.54
CA ASN A 260 6.72 -12.49 -22.21
C ASN A 260 7.70 -12.64 -21.03
N ALA A 261 8.98 -12.94 -21.27
CA ALA A 261 9.99 -12.88 -20.22
C ALA A 261 10.29 -11.42 -19.89
N PHE A 262 10.59 -11.15 -18.62
CA PHE A 262 10.80 -9.80 -18.12
C PHE A 262 12.06 -9.67 -17.29
N GLU A 263 12.63 -8.48 -17.32
CA GLU A 263 13.69 -8.03 -16.42
C GLU A 263 13.19 -6.79 -15.67
N TYR A 264 13.71 -6.57 -14.48
CA TYR A 264 13.38 -5.38 -13.70
C TYR A 264 14.64 -4.69 -13.15
N LYS A 265 14.54 -3.37 -13.00
CA LYS A 265 15.53 -2.51 -12.38
C LYS A 265 14.84 -1.62 -11.33
N LEU A 266 15.51 -1.42 -10.21
CA LEU A 266 15.10 -0.41 -9.24
C LEU A 266 15.76 0.93 -9.57
N ILE A 267 14.98 2.02 -9.56
CA ILE A 267 15.49 3.40 -9.72
C ILE A 267 15.30 4.13 -8.39
N PRO A 268 16.33 4.21 -7.53
CA PRO A 268 16.22 4.86 -6.24
C PRO A 268 16.05 6.37 -6.35
N TYR A 269 15.17 6.92 -5.51
CA TYR A 269 14.97 8.35 -5.37
C TYR A 269 15.04 8.77 -3.90
N VAL A 270 15.28 10.07 -3.70
CA VAL A 270 15.24 10.70 -2.40
C VAL A 270 14.45 12.00 -2.48
N HIS A 271 13.67 12.29 -1.44
CA HIS A 271 12.97 13.56 -1.28
C HIS A 271 13.96 14.68 -0.99
N ASN A 272 13.80 15.81 -1.68
CA ASN A 272 14.63 17.00 -1.50
C ASN A 272 14.51 17.58 -0.08
N SER A 273 13.38 17.32 0.59
CA SER A 273 13.07 17.73 1.96
C SER A 273 13.89 17.01 3.04
N LEU A 274 14.65 15.95 2.71
CA LEU A 274 15.46 15.20 3.70
C LEU A 274 16.54 16.07 4.35
N ASN A 275 17.20 16.92 3.56
CA ASN A 275 18.35 17.73 4.00
C ASN A 275 18.21 19.22 3.64
N SER A 276 17.07 19.64 3.11
CA SER A 276 16.82 21.02 2.69
C SER A 276 15.34 21.38 2.84
N ASN A 277 14.98 22.65 2.64
CA ASN A 277 13.58 23.08 2.56
C ASN A 277 12.97 22.87 1.17
N GLY A 278 13.63 22.14 0.28
CA GLY A 278 13.10 21.76 -1.03
C GLY A 278 11.87 20.87 -0.94
N VAL A 279 11.19 20.74 -2.07
CA VAL A 279 10.02 19.86 -2.30
C VAL A 279 10.32 18.93 -3.47
N GLY A 280 9.50 17.90 -3.64
CA GLY A 280 9.66 16.90 -4.69
C GLY A 280 10.83 15.95 -4.45
N ILE A 281 11.08 15.10 -5.45
CA ILE A 281 12.09 14.04 -5.41
C ILE A 281 13.16 14.25 -6.49
N ARG A 282 14.29 13.57 -6.29
CA ARG A 282 15.35 13.41 -7.29
C ARG A 282 15.89 11.99 -7.28
N LYS A 283 16.56 11.56 -8.35
CA LYS A 283 17.32 10.31 -8.33
C LYS A 283 18.41 10.42 -7.27
N MET A 284 18.69 9.28 -6.63
CA MET A 284 19.89 9.14 -5.84
C MET A 284 21.12 9.24 -6.75
N THR A 285 22.18 9.90 -6.26
CA THR A 285 23.51 9.83 -6.87
C THR A 285 24.01 8.39 -6.90
N SER A 286 25.02 8.08 -7.71
CA SER A 286 25.57 6.71 -7.81
C SER A 286 25.95 6.12 -6.45
N GLN A 287 26.58 6.91 -5.57
CA GLN A 287 26.97 6.46 -4.23
C GLN A 287 25.77 6.24 -3.30
N GLU A 288 24.79 7.15 -3.31
CA GLU A 288 23.55 7.00 -2.54
C GLU A 288 22.77 5.76 -3.00
N SER A 289 22.67 5.58 -4.32
CA SER A 289 21.97 4.48 -4.98
C SER A 289 22.61 3.14 -4.64
N GLU A 290 23.94 3.02 -4.76
CA GLU A 290 24.68 1.81 -4.40
C GLU A 290 24.43 1.44 -2.93
N THR A 291 24.58 2.40 -2.02
CA THR A 291 24.36 2.17 -0.58
C THR A 291 22.93 1.72 -0.31
N TYR A 292 21.94 2.37 -0.92
CA TYR A 292 20.53 2.09 -0.71
C TYR A 292 20.13 0.72 -1.27
N LEU A 293 20.50 0.42 -2.51
CA LEU A 293 20.23 -0.86 -3.18
C LEU A 293 20.96 -2.02 -2.50
N ASN A 294 22.20 -1.83 -2.04
CA ASN A 294 22.92 -2.83 -1.25
C ASN A 294 22.20 -3.15 0.06
N SER A 295 21.55 -2.16 0.69
CA SER A 295 20.74 -2.41 1.89
C SER A 295 19.50 -3.26 1.59
N ILE A 296 18.86 -3.04 0.43
CA ILE A 296 17.67 -3.77 0.00
C ILE A 296 18.06 -5.19 -0.43
N SER A 297 19.09 -5.35 -1.24
CA SER A 297 19.57 -6.65 -1.71
C SER A 297 20.11 -7.50 -0.57
N SER A 298 20.83 -6.91 0.39
CA SER A 298 21.26 -7.61 1.61
C SER A 298 20.08 -8.11 2.44
N LEU A 299 19.05 -7.29 2.61
CA LEU A 299 17.83 -7.68 3.33
C LEU A 299 17.07 -8.79 2.60
N SER A 300 16.92 -8.66 1.28
CA SER A 300 16.25 -9.63 0.41
C SER A 300 16.98 -10.97 0.39
N LYS A 301 18.33 -10.95 0.34
CA LYS A 301 19.16 -12.15 0.42
C LYS A 301 19.01 -12.86 1.77
N LYS A 302 18.97 -12.13 2.88
CA LYS A 302 18.72 -12.73 4.21
C LYS A 302 17.34 -13.37 4.28
N MET A 303 16.33 -12.72 3.70
CA MET A 303 14.97 -13.23 3.62
C MET A 303 14.88 -14.53 2.80
N SER A 304 15.59 -14.62 1.67
CA SER A 304 15.56 -15.81 0.82
C SER A 304 16.45 -16.95 1.33
N SER A 305 17.58 -16.65 1.99
CA SER A 305 18.54 -17.67 2.43
C SER A 305 18.21 -18.33 3.76
N SER A 306 17.34 -17.73 4.57
CA SER A 306 17.12 -18.11 5.97
C SER A 306 15.63 -18.35 6.23
N PRO A 307 15.17 -19.62 6.29
CA PRO A 307 13.74 -19.96 6.35
C PRO A 307 12.94 -19.28 7.48
N ASN A 308 13.58 -19.02 8.62
CA ASN A 308 12.93 -18.42 9.79
C ASN A 308 13.13 -16.90 9.92
N PHE A 309 13.92 -16.27 9.05
CA PHE A 309 14.33 -14.86 9.24
C PHE A 309 13.13 -13.91 9.33
N VAL A 310 12.14 -14.06 8.45
CA VAL A 310 10.92 -13.23 8.48
C VAL A 310 10.12 -13.47 9.76
N THR A 311 9.95 -14.72 10.16
CA THR A 311 9.25 -15.10 11.41
C THR A 311 9.95 -14.54 12.64
N ASP A 312 11.28 -14.61 12.70
CA ASP A 312 12.09 -14.12 13.81
C ASP A 312 12.06 -12.59 13.93
N GLU A 313 12.24 -11.88 12.82
CA GLU A 313 12.16 -10.40 12.79
C GLU A 313 10.74 -9.91 13.09
N TRP A 314 9.72 -10.62 12.63
CA TRP A 314 8.33 -10.34 12.97
C TRP A 314 8.07 -10.54 14.47
N GLY A 315 8.64 -11.60 15.07
CA GLY A 315 8.56 -11.86 16.51
C GLY A 315 9.21 -10.77 17.37
N LYS A 316 10.31 -10.17 16.88
CA LYS A 316 10.98 -9.02 17.53
C LYS A 316 10.14 -7.74 17.43
N LEU A 317 9.61 -7.42 16.26
CA LEU A 317 8.70 -6.28 16.09
C LEU A 317 7.44 -6.44 16.96
N SER A 318 6.86 -7.63 16.98
CA SER A 318 5.68 -7.92 17.80
C SER A 318 5.96 -7.72 19.29
N ALA A 319 7.16 -8.07 19.77
CA ALA A 319 7.59 -7.80 21.14
C ALA A 319 7.71 -6.31 21.45
N SER A 320 8.30 -5.51 20.55
CA SER A 320 8.49 -4.07 20.80
C SER A 320 7.18 -3.29 20.80
N LEU A 321 6.14 -3.81 20.14
CA LEU A 321 4.80 -3.21 20.09
C LEU A 321 3.86 -3.74 21.19
N GLU A 322 4.27 -4.76 21.94
CA GLU A 322 3.41 -5.50 22.89
C GLU A 322 2.69 -4.57 23.87
N ASP A 323 3.42 -3.68 24.56
CA ASP A 323 2.82 -2.73 25.51
C ASP A 323 1.82 -1.77 24.86
N THR A 324 2.08 -1.35 23.62
CA THR A 324 1.19 -0.45 22.88
C THR A 324 -0.13 -1.16 22.59
N TYR A 325 -0.06 -2.37 22.03
CA TYR A 325 -1.25 -3.16 21.70
C TYR A 325 -2.01 -3.62 22.96
N LEU A 326 -1.30 -4.06 24.00
CA LEU A 326 -1.91 -4.41 25.28
C LEU A 326 -2.55 -3.20 25.96
N SER A 327 -1.99 -1.99 25.85
CA SER A 327 -2.60 -0.79 26.43
C SER A 327 -3.94 -0.42 25.78
N VAL A 328 -4.08 -0.67 24.48
CA VAL A 328 -5.33 -0.51 23.73
C VAL A 328 -6.36 -1.55 24.17
N LEU A 329 -5.94 -2.79 24.38
CA LEU A 329 -6.81 -3.90 24.79
C LEU A 329 -7.21 -3.85 26.27
N ASN A 330 -6.38 -3.29 27.15
CA ASN A 330 -6.54 -3.39 28.60
C ASN A 330 -7.46 -2.32 29.22
N GLY A 331 -7.89 -1.31 28.45
CA GLY A 331 -8.90 -0.34 28.90
C GLY A 331 -8.46 0.58 30.05
N ASN A 332 -8.46 1.88 29.74
CA ASN A 332 -8.24 3.02 30.63
C ASN A 332 -6.80 3.13 31.18
N GLY A 333 -6.08 4.17 30.74
CA GLY A 333 -4.70 4.45 31.14
C GLY A 333 -4.44 4.49 32.67
N ARG A 334 -3.16 4.64 33.05
CA ARG A 334 -2.61 4.42 34.43
C ARG A 334 -3.46 4.95 35.61
N LEU A 335 -4.15 6.06 35.44
CA LEU A 335 -4.93 6.72 36.49
C LEU A 335 -6.29 6.04 36.75
N LEU A 336 -7.00 5.66 35.69
CA LEU A 336 -8.36 5.09 35.75
C LEU A 336 -8.38 3.65 36.27
N ARG A 337 -7.26 2.94 36.18
CA ARG A 337 -7.07 1.64 36.81
C ARG A 337 -7.15 1.71 38.35
N LYS A 338 -6.48 2.70 38.97
CA LYS A 338 -6.52 2.93 40.44
C LYS A 338 -7.90 3.37 40.94
N ILE A 339 -8.66 4.06 40.08
CA ILE A 339 -10.02 4.54 40.39
C ILE A 339 -11.03 3.37 40.40
N ASN A 340 -10.87 2.41 39.49
CA ASN A 340 -11.78 1.26 39.39
C ASN A 340 -11.67 0.27 40.59
N GLU A 341 -10.51 0.14 41.26
CA GLU A 341 -10.26 -0.78 42.39
C GLU A 341 -11.04 -0.45 43.67
N LYS A 342 -11.41 0.82 43.87
CA LYS A 342 -12.18 1.25 45.05
C LYS A 342 -13.69 1.36 44.78
N THR A 343 -14.12 1.37 43.51
CA THR A 343 -15.49 1.80 43.11
C THR A 343 -16.30 0.74 42.37
N GLY A 344 -15.68 -0.24 41.72
CA GLY A 344 -16.39 -1.32 41.02
C GLY A 344 -17.18 -0.91 39.77
N PHE A 345 -16.91 0.26 39.18
CA PHE A 345 -17.75 0.85 38.13
C PHE A 345 -17.85 0.03 36.83
N LEU A 346 -16.88 -0.84 36.52
CA LEU A 346 -16.87 -1.70 35.33
C LEU A 346 -18.10 -2.61 35.21
N LYS A 347 -18.73 -3.03 36.34
CA LYS A 347 -19.94 -3.87 36.35
C LYS A 347 -21.16 -3.18 35.75
N THR A 348 -21.13 -1.86 35.66
CA THR A 348 -22.18 -1.01 35.07
C THR A 348 -21.89 -0.68 33.60
N ILE A 349 -20.63 -0.84 33.16
CA ILE A 349 -20.20 -0.55 31.78
C ILE A 349 -20.32 -1.79 30.87
N TYR A 350 -20.08 -3.02 31.35
CA TYR A 350 -20.14 -4.25 30.52
C TYR A 350 -21.51 -4.97 30.56
N ASN A 351 -22.52 -4.39 29.91
CA ASN A 351 -23.88 -4.93 29.80
C ASN A 351 -24.14 -5.75 28.51
N ASN A 352 -25.35 -6.30 28.31
CA ASN A 352 -25.70 -7.24 27.21
C ASN A 352 -25.33 -6.75 25.79
N LYS A 353 -25.30 -5.45 25.53
CA LYS A 353 -24.92 -4.87 24.22
C LYS A 353 -23.40 -4.96 23.98
N ARG A 354 -22.59 -4.88 25.04
CA ARG A 354 -21.14 -5.18 25.01
C ARG A 354 -20.83 -6.68 24.91
N LYS A 355 -21.72 -7.54 25.40
CA LYS A 355 -21.62 -9.01 25.24
C LYS A 355 -21.74 -9.47 23.77
N LEU A 356 -22.37 -8.69 22.88
CA LEU A 356 -22.43 -8.92 21.42
C LEU A 356 -21.21 -8.40 20.66
N VAL A 357 -20.55 -7.36 21.17
CA VAL A 357 -19.27 -6.86 20.67
C VAL A 357 -18.15 -7.88 20.90
N LEU A 358 -18.14 -8.56 22.05
CA LEU A 358 -17.20 -9.66 22.33
C LEU A 358 -17.44 -10.92 21.48
N LYS A 359 -18.68 -11.14 21.03
CA LYS A 359 -19.04 -12.25 20.14
C LYS A 359 -18.37 -12.13 18.75
N ASN A 360 -18.07 -10.90 18.33
CA ASN A 360 -17.29 -10.59 17.14
C ASN A 360 -15.82 -11.03 17.30
N TYR A 361 -15.18 -10.77 18.46
CA TYR A 361 -13.83 -11.25 18.83
C TYR A 361 -13.65 -12.80 18.83
N LEU A 362 -14.71 -13.60 18.62
CA LEU A 362 -14.72 -15.06 18.89
C LEU A 362 -15.13 -15.94 17.71
N THR A 363 -15.55 -15.35 16.59
CA THR A 363 -16.15 -16.09 15.48
C THR A 363 -15.54 -15.78 14.11
N CYS A 364 -14.78 -14.69 14.02
CA CYS A 364 -13.81 -14.42 12.96
C CYS A 364 -12.57 -15.30 13.17
N GLU A 365 -12.17 -16.10 12.17
CA GLU A 365 -10.97 -16.97 12.19
C GLU A 365 -9.68 -16.18 12.49
N THR A 366 -9.69 -14.89 12.22
CA THR A 366 -8.57 -14.00 12.51
C THR A 366 -8.64 -13.41 13.92
N HIS A 367 -9.83 -13.14 14.48
CA HIS A 367 -9.92 -12.92 15.93
C HIS A 367 -9.49 -14.19 16.71
N GLN A 368 -9.69 -15.38 16.13
CA GLN A 368 -9.20 -16.67 16.66
C GLN A 368 -7.68 -16.78 16.65
N GLU A 369 -6.99 -16.57 15.54
CA GLU A 369 -5.53 -16.78 15.45
C GLU A 369 -4.71 -15.69 16.17
N ILE A 370 -5.26 -14.48 16.25
CA ILE A 370 -4.65 -13.35 16.96
C ILE A 370 -4.75 -13.54 18.49
N LEU A 371 -5.85 -14.08 19.02
CA LEU A 371 -5.89 -14.52 20.42
C LEU A 371 -4.99 -15.72 20.66
N GLN A 372 -4.96 -16.69 19.75
CA GLN A 372 -4.09 -17.88 19.84
C GLN A 372 -2.60 -17.52 19.91
N THR A 373 -2.17 -16.47 19.23
CA THR A 373 -0.77 -16.02 19.24
C THR A 373 -0.45 -15.17 20.46
N ILE A 374 -1.37 -14.30 20.89
CA ILE A 374 -1.26 -13.52 22.13
C ILE A 374 -1.18 -14.43 23.38
N LEU A 375 -1.79 -15.63 23.36
CA LEU A 375 -1.83 -16.60 24.47
C LEU A 375 -0.67 -17.64 24.48
N LYS A 376 0.11 -17.74 23.40
CA LYS A 376 1.18 -18.76 23.26
C LYS A 376 2.54 -18.35 23.85
N ARG A 377 2.81 -17.06 24.08
CA ARG A 377 4.14 -16.57 24.49
C ARG A 377 4.56 -16.86 25.94
N LYS A 378 3.75 -17.49 26.81
CA LYS A 378 4.17 -17.87 28.20
C LYS A 378 4.85 -19.25 28.34
N HIS A 379 4.93 -20.07 27.28
CA HIS A 379 5.37 -21.48 27.37
C HIS A 379 6.82 -21.78 26.94
N LEU A 380 7.67 -20.77 26.71
CA LEU A 380 9.12 -20.97 26.49
C LEU A 380 9.97 -20.67 27.73
N GLU A 381 9.36 -20.40 28.89
CA GLU A 381 10.06 -20.38 30.17
C GLU A 381 10.08 -21.80 30.78
N LYS A 382 11.10 -22.58 30.41
CA LYS A 382 12.02 -23.19 31.36
C LYS A 382 13.41 -23.32 30.75
#